data_AF-X1RB95-F1
#
_entry.id   AF-X1RB95-F1
#
_cell.length_a   1.000
_cell.length_b   1.000
_cell.length_c   1.000
_cell.angle_alpha   90.00
_cell.angle_beta   90.00
_cell.angle_gamma   90.00
#
_symmetry.space_group_name_H-M   'P 1'
#
loop_
_entity.id
_entity.type
_entity.pdbx_description
1 polymer ?
#
loop_
_entity_poly.entity_id
_entity_poly.type
_entity_poly.pdbx_seq_one_letter_code
_entity_poly.pdbx_strand_id
1 'polypeptide(L)'
;MYELFGLFTYPAASHIGEYVSFAYDISGPVFLNWGLGEVSQRIGAKASEHVYTVEGKSGQPSYHLWSEEQADKIQRVVESKEPLREEFAQPSEELAVPIICDIEFDHKKKELSVNVPNENLAVSNLPEDAIVEVSAQVDAEGIHPIEVGPLPEVLTAICRNQISIQNLLVEAYRKKSKKLLLHALILEPTVDSVDRAKKMMEHLLKLEA
;
A
#
# COMPACT_ATOMS: atom_id res chain seq x y z
N MET A 1 14.54 7.94 11.06
CA MET A 1 13.91 8.99 10.23
C MET A 1 13.82 10.31 10.95
N TYR A 2 13.21 10.38 12.15
CA TYR A 2 13.14 11.64 12.90
C TYR A 2 14.52 12.22 13.24
N GLU A 3 15.46 11.41 13.73
CA GLU A 3 16.81 11.90 14.05
C GLU A 3 17.62 12.35 12.84
N LEU A 4 17.44 11.70 11.68
CA LEU A 4 18.21 11.98 10.46
C LEU A 4 17.60 13.11 9.63
N PHE A 5 16.26 13.22 9.62
CA PHE A 5 15.53 14.08 8.68
C PHE A 5 14.53 15.02 9.37
N GLY A 6 14.34 14.92 10.70
CA GLY A 6 13.38 15.71 11.45
C GLY A 6 11.92 15.29 11.25
N LEU A 7 11.67 14.11 10.68
CA LEU A 7 10.34 13.69 10.23
C LEU A 7 9.88 12.38 10.88
N PHE A 8 8.62 12.36 11.30
CA PHE A 8 7.93 11.18 11.80
C PHE A 8 7.44 10.31 10.65
N THR A 9 7.62 9.00 10.80
CA THR A 9 7.07 8.00 9.89
C THR A 9 5.74 7.50 10.42
N TYR A 10 4.74 7.39 9.54
CA TYR A 10 3.45 6.77 9.80
C TYR A 10 3.31 5.52 8.89
N PRO A 11 2.61 4.45 9.31
CA PRO A 11 2.04 4.23 10.64
C PRO A 11 3.06 3.76 11.69
N ALA A 12 4.22 3.25 11.27
CA ALA A 12 5.29 2.81 12.17
C ALA A 12 6.68 2.92 11.54
N ALA A 13 7.72 2.93 12.39
CA ALA A 13 9.12 3.05 11.97
C ALA A 13 9.64 1.82 11.17
N SER A 14 8.92 0.69 11.17
CA SER A 14 9.28 -0.51 10.42
C SER A 14 8.95 -0.43 8.93
N HIS A 15 7.95 0.37 8.53
CA HIS A 15 7.47 0.39 7.14
C HIS A 15 8.44 1.01 6.15
N ILE A 16 9.41 1.80 6.61
CA ILE A 16 10.48 2.30 5.73
C ILE A 16 11.32 1.16 5.15
N GLY A 17 11.31 -0.02 5.79
CA GLY A 17 11.92 -1.27 5.31
C GLY A 17 11.48 -1.70 3.92
N GLU A 18 10.28 -1.29 3.51
CA GLU A 18 9.71 -1.64 2.22
C GLU A 18 10.25 -0.75 1.09
N TYR A 19 10.83 0.41 1.41
CA TYR A 19 11.13 1.46 0.42
C TYR A 19 12.59 1.92 0.38
N VAL A 20 13.38 1.68 1.44
CA VAL A 20 14.79 2.10 1.48
C VAL A 20 15.71 0.98 1.99
N SER A 21 16.83 0.79 1.31
CA SER A 21 17.75 -0.33 1.57
C SER A 21 18.47 -0.27 2.92
N PHE A 22 18.71 0.93 3.46
CA PHE A 22 19.34 1.14 4.77
C PHE A 22 18.35 1.04 5.94
N ALA A 23 17.06 0.83 5.67
CA ALA A 23 16.04 0.79 6.71
C ALA A 23 16.37 -0.20 7.83
N TYR A 24 16.92 -1.37 7.48
CA TYR A 24 17.34 -2.40 8.44
C TYR A 24 18.27 -1.83 9.51
N ASP A 25 19.22 -0.99 9.13
CA ASP A 25 20.22 -0.41 10.05
C ASP A 25 19.58 0.60 11.02
N ILE A 26 18.48 1.23 10.62
CA ILE A 26 17.79 2.27 11.40
C ILE A 26 16.69 1.67 12.29
N SER A 27 15.88 0.76 11.75
CA SER A 27 14.76 0.15 12.48
C SER A 27 15.14 -1.13 13.22
N GLY A 28 16.37 -1.62 13.06
CA GLY A 28 16.80 -2.91 13.59
C GLY A 28 15.94 -4.08 13.10
N PRO A 29 15.98 -5.25 13.75
CA PRO A 29 15.13 -6.40 13.39
C PRO A 29 13.64 -6.18 13.69
N VAL A 30 13.19 -4.96 14.01
CA VAL A 30 11.78 -4.67 14.33
C VAL A 30 10.86 -5.07 13.19
N PHE A 31 11.30 -5.02 11.93
CA PHE A 31 10.52 -5.53 10.80
C PHE A 31 10.35 -7.07 10.82
N LEU A 32 11.29 -7.83 11.41
CA LEU A 32 11.14 -9.30 11.60
C LEU A 32 10.05 -9.63 12.62
N ASN A 33 9.76 -8.71 13.56
CA ASN A 33 8.62 -8.87 14.47
C ASN A 33 7.28 -8.88 13.74
N TRP A 34 7.24 -8.49 12.45
CA TRP A 34 6.06 -8.55 11.59
C TRP A 34 6.00 -9.83 10.73
N GLY A 35 6.91 -10.80 10.94
CA GLY A 35 6.92 -12.08 10.22
C GLY A 35 7.51 -12.01 8.80
N LEU A 36 8.10 -10.88 8.40
CA LEU A 36 8.83 -10.74 7.14
C LEU A 36 10.00 -11.76 7.09
N GLY A 37 9.87 -12.79 6.26
CA GLY A 37 10.83 -13.91 6.14
C GLY A 37 10.31 -15.27 6.59
N GLU A 38 9.17 -15.34 7.30
CA GLU A 38 8.51 -16.59 7.69
C GLU A 38 7.28 -16.94 6.83
N VAL A 39 6.91 -16.04 5.92
CA VAL A 39 5.76 -16.21 5.02
C VAL A 39 6.02 -17.35 4.03
N SER A 40 5.54 -18.53 4.38
CA SER A 40 5.37 -19.65 3.43
C SER A 40 3.89 -19.97 3.31
N GLN A 41 3.15 -19.13 2.58
CA GLN A 41 1.82 -19.54 2.15
C GLN A 41 2.01 -20.72 1.19
N ARG A 42 1.52 -21.90 1.60
CA ARG A 42 1.42 -23.04 0.67
C ARG A 42 0.37 -22.68 -0.39
N ILE A 43 0.67 -22.96 -1.65
CA ILE A 43 -0.29 -22.79 -2.75
C ILE A 43 -1.57 -23.57 -2.40
N GLY A 44 -2.71 -22.86 -2.34
CA GLY A 44 -4.02 -23.43 -1.99
C GLY A 44 -4.38 -23.44 -0.49
N ALA A 45 -3.59 -22.80 0.38
CA ALA A 45 -3.94 -22.66 1.80
C ALA A 45 -5.24 -21.87 1.99
N LYS A 46 -6.05 -22.26 2.98
CA LYS A 46 -7.27 -21.54 3.40
C LYS A 46 -7.05 -20.67 4.63
N ALA A 47 -7.86 -19.63 4.81
CA ALA A 47 -7.82 -18.76 6.00
C ALA A 47 -7.88 -19.56 7.30
N SER A 48 -8.77 -20.55 7.36
CA SER A 48 -8.95 -21.46 8.50
C SER A 48 -7.72 -22.29 8.87
N GLU A 49 -6.73 -22.41 7.97
CA GLU A 49 -5.50 -23.18 8.24
C GLU A 49 -4.48 -22.36 9.04
N HIS A 50 -4.68 -21.03 9.19
CA HIS A 50 -3.85 -20.14 10.00
C HIS A 50 -2.33 -20.24 9.67
N VAL A 51 -2.02 -20.51 8.40
CA VAL A 51 -0.65 -20.67 7.89
C VAL A 51 -0.05 -19.28 7.60
N TYR A 52 0.46 -18.65 8.67
CA TYR A 52 1.41 -17.53 8.78
C TYR A 52 1.06 -16.12 8.26
N THR A 53 1.87 -15.18 8.76
CA THR A 53 1.43 -13.88 9.28
C THR A 53 2.03 -12.70 8.54
N VAL A 54 1.17 -11.94 7.88
CA VAL A 54 1.37 -10.49 7.83
C VAL A 54 1.11 -10.00 9.26
N GLU A 55 2.00 -9.18 9.83
CA GLU A 55 1.93 -8.64 11.21
C GLU A 55 2.40 -9.52 12.38
N GLY A 56 3.10 -10.63 12.13
CA GLY A 56 3.87 -11.35 13.16
C GLY A 56 3.11 -12.03 14.30
N LYS A 57 1.77 -12.11 14.27
CA LYS A 57 0.96 -12.77 15.31
C LYS A 57 0.67 -14.22 14.97
N SER A 58 1.45 -15.14 15.55
CA SER A 58 1.21 -16.60 15.43
C SER A 58 -0.27 -16.96 15.62
N GLY A 59 -0.83 -17.74 14.69
CA GLY A 59 -2.23 -18.18 14.74
C GLY A 59 -3.25 -17.22 14.12
N GLN A 60 -2.83 -16.24 13.32
CA GLN A 60 -3.74 -15.44 12.47
C GLN A 60 -3.67 -15.87 10.99
N PRO A 61 -4.80 -15.84 10.25
CA PRO A 61 -4.78 -16.02 8.80
C PRO A 61 -3.94 -14.92 8.12
N SER A 62 -3.37 -15.21 6.95
CA SER A 62 -2.78 -14.14 6.12
C SER A 62 -3.86 -13.12 5.76
N TYR A 63 -3.48 -11.84 5.65
CA TYR A 63 -4.44 -10.76 5.35
C TYR A 63 -5.26 -11.04 4.08
N HIS A 64 -4.63 -11.61 3.05
CA HIS A 64 -5.30 -12.02 1.83
C HIS A 64 -6.39 -13.06 2.08
N LEU A 65 -6.06 -14.16 2.75
CA LEU A 65 -7.00 -15.25 3.01
C LEU A 65 -8.14 -14.80 3.94
N TRP A 66 -7.80 -13.98 4.94
CA TRP A 66 -8.80 -13.34 5.79
C TRP A 66 -9.75 -12.48 4.95
N SER A 67 -9.22 -11.64 4.07
CA SER A 67 -10.01 -10.77 3.18
C SER A 67 -10.94 -11.58 2.27
N GLU A 68 -10.45 -12.68 1.67
CA GLU A 68 -11.29 -13.58 0.88
C GLU A 68 -12.42 -14.21 1.71
N GLU A 69 -12.12 -14.69 2.92
CA GLU A 69 -13.14 -15.28 3.79
C GLU A 69 -14.20 -14.24 4.21
N GLN A 70 -13.77 -13.00 4.48
CA GLN A 70 -14.69 -11.90 4.78
C GLN A 70 -15.54 -11.53 3.57
N ALA A 71 -14.97 -11.47 2.37
CA ALA A 71 -15.70 -11.23 1.13
C ALA A 71 -16.75 -12.33 0.88
N ASP A 72 -16.39 -13.60 1.06
CA ASP A 72 -17.30 -14.73 0.93
C ASP A 72 -18.46 -14.67 1.93
N LYS A 73 -18.19 -14.25 3.18
CA LYS A 73 -19.24 -14.06 4.19
C LYS A 73 -20.21 -12.96 3.76
N ILE A 74 -19.70 -11.82 3.31
CA ILE A 74 -20.51 -10.70 2.80
C ILE A 74 -21.34 -11.17 1.61
N GLN A 75 -20.74 -11.90 0.67
CA GLN A 75 -21.42 -12.41 -0.52
C GLN A 75 -22.58 -13.34 -0.17
N ARG A 76 -22.42 -14.24 0.81
CA ARG A 76 -23.51 -15.11 1.27
C ARG A 76 -24.68 -14.34 1.88
N VAL A 77 -24.42 -13.23 2.57
CA VAL A 77 -25.48 -12.34 3.08
C VAL A 77 -26.19 -11.61 1.94
N VAL A 78 -25.44 -11.05 0.98
CA VAL A 78 -25.99 -10.38 -0.21
C VAL A 78 -26.88 -11.32 -1.04
N GLU A 79 -26.46 -12.58 -1.18
CA GLU A 79 -27.21 -13.64 -1.87
C GLU A 79 -28.37 -14.22 -1.06
N SER A 80 -28.67 -13.67 0.13
CA SER A 80 -29.72 -14.14 1.04
C SER A 80 -29.55 -15.61 1.48
N LYS A 81 -28.33 -16.15 1.40
CA LYS A 81 -27.99 -17.49 1.91
C LYS A 81 -27.79 -17.50 3.42
N GLU A 82 -27.41 -16.36 3.99
CA GLU A 82 -27.31 -16.11 5.42
C GLU A 82 -28.00 -14.78 5.78
N PRO A 83 -28.58 -14.64 6.99
CA PRO A 83 -29.19 -13.38 7.41
C PRO A 83 -28.12 -12.32 7.71
N LEU A 84 -28.48 -11.04 7.53
CA LEU A 84 -27.68 -9.92 8.01
C LEU A 84 -27.56 -9.99 9.54
N ARG A 85 -26.32 -10.03 10.04
CA ARG A 85 -25.99 -10.03 11.47
C ARG A 85 -25.53 -8.65 11.91
N GLU A 86 -25.60 -8.38 13.21
CA GLU A 86 -25.23 -7.09 13.80
C GLU A 86 -23.77 -6.70 13.54
N GLU A 87 -22.88 -7.69 13.38
CA GLU A 87 -21.47 -7.48 13.00
C GLU A 87 -21.30 -6.71 11.68
N PHE A 88 -22.23 -6.88 10.72
CA PHE A 88 -22.20 -6.17 9.43
C PHE A 88 -22.84 -4.78 9.51
N ALA A 89 -23.49 -4.44 10.62
CA ALA A 89 -24.12 -3.15 10.85
C ALA A 89 -23.22 -2.18 11.65
N GLN A 90 -22.03 -2.63 12.05
CA GLN A 90 -21.04 -1.79 12.74
C GLN A 90 -20.13 -1.08 11.73
N PRO A 91 -19.63 0.14 12.04
CA PRO A 91 -18.60 0.78 11.22
C PRO A 91 -17.35 -0.08 11.14
N SER A 92 -16.77 -0.22 9.95
CA SER A 92 -15.52 -0.95 9.73
C SER A 92 -14.26 -0.20 10.17
N GLU A 93 -14.41 1.03 10.67
CA GLU A 93 -13.33 2.01 10.93
C GLU A 93 -12.53 2.45 9.69
N GLU A 94 -12.75 1.80 8.54
CA GLU A 94 -12.26 2.22 7.23
C GLU A 94 -12.82 3.58 6.80
N LEU A 95 -12.02 4.33 6.04
CA LEU A 95 -12.35 5.71 5.65
C LEU A 95 -13.30 5.80 4.44
N ALA A 96 -13.54 4.70 3.71
CA ALA A 96 -14.34 4.74 2.48
C ALA A 96 -15.78 5.26 2.71
N VAL A 97 -16.51 4.69 3.68
CA VAL A 97 -17.88 5.13 4.00
C VAL A 97 -17.90 6.54 4.59
N PRO A 98 -17.05 6.90 5.58
CA PRO A 98 -16.92 8.28 6.05
C PRO A 98 -16.69 9.29 4.92
N ILE A 99 -15.75 9.04 4.00
CA ILE A 99 -15.46 9.93 2.86
C ILE A 99 -16.68 10.06 1.95
N ILE A 100 -17.37 8.95 1.62
CA ILE A 100 -18.60 9.00 0.83
C ILE A 100 -19.66 9.87 1.52
N CYS A 101 -19.84 9.72 2.83
CA CYS A 101 -20.77 10.54 3.60
C CYS A 101 -20.34 12.01 3.65
N ASP A 102 -19.05 12.30 3.77
CA ASP A 102 -18.54 13.66 3.83
C ASP A 102 -18.73 14.40 2.49
N ILE A 103 -18.66 13.67 1.37
CA ILE A 103 -19.05 14.15 0.03
C ILE A 103 -20.57 14.34 -0.05
N GLU A 104 -21.36 13.30 0.19
CA GLU A 104 -22.82 13.32 -0.01
C GLU A 104 -23.53 14.37 0.88
N PHE A 105 -23.05 14.56 2.11
CA PHE A 105 -23.68 15.44 3.10
C PHE A 105 -22.95 16.78 3.28
N ASP A 106 -21.97 17.09 2.43
CA ASP A 106 -21.18 18.33 2.48
C ASP A 106 -20.60 18.61 3.88
N HIS A 107 -20.06 17.59 4.56
CA HIS A 107 -19.62 17.73 5.94
C HIS A 107 -18.39 18.63 6.10
N LYS A 108 -17.64 18.86 5.00
CA LYS A 108 -16.41 19.66 5.00
C LYS A 108 -15.42 19.14 6.04
N LYS A 109 -15.22 17.82 6.06
CA LYS A 109 -14.22 17.20 6.92
C LYS A 109 -12.84 17.18 6.29
N LYS A 110 -11.84 17.29 7.15
CA LYS A 110 -10.45 17.10 6.78
C LYS A 110 -10.06 15.65 6.98
N GLU A 111 -9.66 14.99 5.91
CA GLU A 111 -8.99 13.69 5.95
C GLU A 111 -7.49 13.88 6.14
N LEU A 112 -6.91 13.01 6.98
CA LEU A 112 -5.49 13.11 7.33
C LEU A 112 -4.58 12.58 6.21
N SER A 113 -5.03 11.54 5.51
CA SER A 113 -4.27 10.86 4.45
C SER A 113 -5.23 10.32 3.39
N VAL A 114 -5.10 10.80 2.15
CA VAL A 114 -5.79 10.26 0.97
C VAL A 114 -4.85 10.25 -0.23
N ASN A 115 -4.95 9.22 -1.06
CA ASN A 115 -4.21 9.11 -2.31
C ASN A 115 -4.93 9.87 -3.42
N VAL A 116 -4.28 10.89 -3.95
CA VAL A 116 -4.85 11.85 -4.92
C VAL A 116 -3.78 12.19 -5.97
N PRO A 117 -4.17 12.56 -7.21
CA PRO A 117 -3.20 13.14 -8.12
C PRO A 117 -2.65 14.45 -7.54
N ASN A 118 -1.39 14.74 -7.81
CA ASN A 118 -0.70 15.94 -7.32
C ASN A 118 -1.13 17.20 -8.10
N GLU A 119 -2.43 17.32 -8.40
CA GLU A 119 -3.02 18.45 -9.10
C GLU A 119 -2.78 19.73 -8.31
N ASN A 120 -2.53 20.84 -9.02
CA ASN A 120 -2.13 22.12 -8.42
C ASN A 120 -0.83 22.05 -7.58
N LEU A 121 -0.04 20.98 -7.71
CA LEU A 121 1.25 20.80 -7.04
C LEU A 121 1.16 20.89 -5.51
N ALA A 122 0.20 20.18 -4.91
CA ALA A 122 0.08 20.06 -3.46
C ALA A 122 1.44 19.76 -2.79
N VAL A 123 2.22 18.84 -3.38
CA VAL A 123 3.66 18.71 -3.11
C VAL A 123 4.44 19.35 -4.25
N SER A 124 5.00 20.53 -3.97
CA SER A 124 5.41 21.46 -5.03
C SER A 124 6.64 21.04 -5.84
N ASN A 125 7.42 20.09 -5.33
CA ASN A 125 8.63 19.58 -5.97
C ASN A 125 8.51 18.11 -6.43
N LEU A 126 7.29 17.56 -6.48
CA LEU A 126 6.99 16.30 -7.15
C LEU A 126 6.26 16.56 -8.49
N PRO A 127 6.29 15.62 -9.44
CA PRO A 127 5.54 15.73 -10.69
C PRO A 127 4.04 15.93 -10.45
N GLU A 128 3.37 16.69 -11.32
CA GLU A 128 1.93 16.95 -11.24
C GLU A 128 1.10 15.70 -11.54
N ASP A 129 1.61 14.82 -12.41
CA ASP A 129 0.97 13.55 -12.79
C ASP A 129 1.23 12.40 -11.81
N ALA A 130 1.98 12.66 -10.72
CA ALA A 130 2.19 11.69 -9.67
C ALA A 130 0.95 11.55 -8.77
N ILE A 131 0.72 10.34 -8.27
CA ILE A 131 -0.18 10.15 -7.13
C ILE A 131 0.60 10.43 -5.85
N VAL A 132 0.06 11.29 -5.01
CA VAL A 132 0.60 11.63 -3.69
C VAL A 132 -0.41 11.27 -2.62
N GLU A 133 0.09 10.87 -1.45
CA GLU A 133 -0.73 10.69 -0.27
C GLU A 133 -0.57 11.91 0.65
N VAL A 134 -1.61 12.72 0.78
CA VAL A 134 -1.60 13.97 1.54
C VAL A 134 -2.92 14.17 2.27
N SER A 135 -2.96 15.11 3.22
CA SER A 135 -4.23 15.53 3.80
C SER A 135 -5.09 16.24 2.76
N ALA A 136 -6.41 16.07 2.87
CA ALA A 136 -7.36 16.70 1.97
C ALA A 136 -8.59 17.21 2.71
N GLN A 137 -9.21 18.25 2.16
CA GLN A 137 -10.55 18.69 2.53
C GLN A 137 -11.56 17.91 1.67
N VAL A 138 -12.54 17.29 2.30
CA VAL A 138 -13.61 16.53 1.62
C VAL A 138 -14.92 17.29 1.77
N ASP A 139 -15.56 17.59 0.64
CA ASP A 139 -16.84 18.28 0.56
C ASP A 139 -17.69 17.79 -0.62
N ALA A 140 -18.84 18.42 -0.88
CA ALA A 140 -19.75 18.01 -1.95
C ALA A 140 -19.14 18.04 -3.36
N GLU A 141 -18.04 18.77 -3.58
CA GLU A 141 -17.34 18.85 -4.87
C GLU A 141 -16.24 17.78 -4.99
N GLY A 142 -15.93 17.06 -3.91
CA GLY A 142 -15.03 15.92 -3.89
C GLY A 142 -13.90 16.06 -2.87
N ILE A 143 -12.70 15.62 -3.28
CA ILE A 143 -11.52 15.55 -2.43
C ILE A 143 -10.53 16.61 -2.91
N HIS A 144 -10.20 17.56 -2.04
CA HIS A 144 -9.36 18.71 -2.34
C HIS A 144 -8.04 18.62 -1.56
N PRO A 145 -6.92 18.28 -2.23
CA PRO A 145 -5.61 18.17 -1.57
C PRO A 145 -5.21 19.48 -0.90
N ILE A 146 -4.68 19.41 0.31
CA ILE A 146 -4.16 20.58 1.03
C ILE A 146 -2.69 20.80 0.63
N GLU A 147 -2.32 22.05 0.36
CA GLU A 147 -0.94 22.41 0.00
C GLU A 147 0.04 22.02 1.11
N VAL A 148 1.06 21.23 0.75
CA VAL A 148 2.16 20.78 1.60
C VAL A 148 3.41 21.64 1.35
N GLY A 149 3.62 22.07 0.11
CA GLY A 149 4.85 22.73 -0.33
C GLY A 149 5.97 21.74 -0.67
N PRO A 150 7.24 22.18 -0.68
CA PRO A 150 8.34 21.32 -1.09
C PRO A 150 8.76 20.38 0.05
N LEU A 151 8.93 19.10 -0.28
CA LEU A 151 9.58 18.16 0.64
C LEU A 151 11.09 18.46 0.72
N PRO A 152 11.77 18.09 1.82
CA PRO A 152 13.22 18.06 1.85
C PRO A 152 13.78 17.22 0.68
N GLU A 153 14.92 17.62 0.11
CA GLU A 153 15.45 17.02 -1.12
C GLU A 153 15.66 15.52 -1.01
N VAL A 154 16.12 15.02 0.15
CA VAL A 154 16.31 13.57 0.35
C VAL A 154 15.00 12.80 0.19
N LEU A 155 13.89 13.29 0.74
CA LEU A 155 12.58 12.64 0.57
C LEU A 155 12.07 12.79 -0.85
N THR A 156 12.26 13.96 -1.44
CA THR A 156 11.89 14.23 -2.84
C THR A 156 12.56 13.23 -3.77
N ALA A 157 13.84 12.94 -3.57
CA ALA A 157 14.59 11.96 -4.36
C ALA A 157 14.05 10.53 -4.18
N ILE A 158 13.73 10.13 -2.94
CA ILE A 158 13.12 8.82 -2.65
C ILE A 158 11.76 8.69 -3.33
N CYS A 159 10.88 9.68 -3.17
CA CYS A 159 9.56 9.71 -3.78
C CYS A 159 9.65 9.68 -5.32
N ARG A 160 10.54 10.47 -5.93
CA ARG A 160 10.75 10.44 -7.40
C ARG A 160 11.22 9.08 -7.90
N ASN A 161 12.05 8.37 -7.12
CA ASN A 161 12.45 7.01 -7.48
C ASN A 161 11.24 6.06 -7.49
N GLN A 162 10.40 6.12 -6.44
CA GLN A 162 9.18 5.31 -6.35
C GLN A 162 8.16 5.64 -7.44
N ILE A 163 7.95 6.93 -7.74
CA ILE A 163 7.11 7.38 -8.86
C ILE A 163 7.64 6.81 -10.20
N SER A 164 8.96 6.79 -10.39
CA SER A 164 9.58 6.22 -11.60
C SER A 164 9.33 4.71 -11.72
N ILE A 165 9.41 3.98 -10.60
CA ILE A 165 9.09 2.54 -10.54
C ILE A 165 7.63 2.31 -10.93
N GLN A 166 6.69 3.04 -10.31
CA GLN A 166 5.25 2.92 -10.56
C GLN A 166 4.91 3.20 -12.03
N ASN A 167 5.48 4.26 -12.61
CA ASN A 167 5.32 4.60 -14.02
C ASN A 167 5.83 3.49 -14.95
N LEU A 168 6.99 2.89 -14.64
CA LEU A 168 7.53 1.77 -15.41
C LEU A 168 6.64 0.53 -15.30
N LEU A 169 6.06 0.25 -14.13
CA LEU A 169 5.13 -0.87 -13.92
C LEU A 169 3.85 -0.70 -14.74
N VAL A 170 3.22 0.48 -14.70
CA VAL A 170 2.03 0.80 -15.51
C VAL A 170 2.34 0.65 -17.01
N GLU A 171 3.48 1.19 -17.45
CA GLU A 171 3.90 1.07 -18.85
C GLU A 171 4.24 -0.38 -19.24
N ALA A 172 4.84 -1.16 -18.34
CA ALA A 172 5.12 -2.57 -18.55
C ALA A 172 3.84 -3.37 -18.75
N TYR A 173 2.82 -3.13 -17.91
CA TYR A 173 1.50 -3.74 -18.05
C TYR A 173 0.85 -3.34 -19.37
N ARG A 174 0.76 -2.04 -19.66
CA ARG A 174 0.13 -1.50 -20.88
C ARG A 174 0.76 -2.06 -22.15
N LYS A 175 2.09 -2.22 -22.18
CA LYS A 175 2.84 -2.75 -23.32
C LYS A 175 3.07 -4.26 -23.28
N LYS A 176 2.61 -4.96 -22.24
CA LYS A 176 2.89 -6.38 -21.97
C LYS A 176 4.40 -6.70 -22.07
N SER A 177 5.24 -5.84 -21.50
CA SER A 177 6.69 -5.87 -21.69
C SER A 177 7.44 -6.35 -20.45
N LYS A 178 7.93 -7.60 -20.49
CA LYS A 178 8.83 -8.15 -19.47
C LYS A 178 10.10 -7.31 -19.28
N LYS A 179 10.56 -6.64 -20.35
CA LYS A 179 11.74 -5.77 -20.28
C LYS A 179 11.49 -4.55 -19.40
N LEU A 180 10.34 -3.88 -19.58
CA LEU A 180 9.97 -2.72 -18.76
C LEU A 180 9.70 -3.14 -17.31
N LEU A 181 9.08 -4.30 -17.10
CA LEU A 181 8.91 -4.86 -15.76
C LEU A 181 10.26 -5.09 -15.07
N LEU A 182 11.23 -5.69 -15.77
CA LEU A 182 12.58 -5.87 -15.23
C LEU A 182 13.28 -4.54 -14.94
N HIS A 183 13.06 -3.50 -15.75
CA HIS A 183 13.61 -2.17 -15.46
C HIS A 183 13.04 -1.61 -14.15
N ALA A 184 11.73 -1.74 -13.91
CA ALA A 184 11.10 -1.32 -12.66
C ALA A 184 11.70 -2.07 -11.46
N LEU A 185 11.88 -3.39 -11.58
CA LEU A 185 12.46 -4.22 -10.52
C LEU A 185 13.93 -3.87 -10.21
N ILE A 186 14.73 -3.48 -11.20
CA ILE A 186 16.14 -3.10 -10.95
C ILE A 186 16.24 -1.72 -10.29
N LEU A 187 15.22 -0.87 -10.46
CA LEU A 187 15.17 0.46 -9.85
C LEU A 187 14.73 0.44 -8.37
N GLU A 188 14.08 -0.66 -7.95
CA GLU A 188 13.63 -0.88 -6.58
C GLU A 188 14.82 -0.94 -5.60
N PRO A 189 14.90 -0.03 -4.60
CA PRO A 189 16.04 0.03 -3.67
C PRO A 189 16.33 -1.26 -2.91
N THR A 190 15.31 -2.10 -2.69
CA THR A 190 15.47 -3.38 -1.99
C THR A 190 15.98 -4.52 -2.88
N VAL A 191 16.07 -4.31 -4.20
CA VAL A 191 16.61 -5.28 -5.14
C VAL A 191 18.13 -5.13 -5.27
N ASP A 192 18.85 -6.19 -4.91
CA ASP A 192 20.32 -6.22 -4.83
C ASP A 192 20.98 -7.08 -5.93
N SER A 193 20.20 -7.74 -6.80
CA SER A 193 20.72 -8.56 -7.88
C SER A 193 19.79 -8.65 -9.08
N VAL A 194 20.29 -8.24 -10.25
CA VAL A 194 19.57 -8.31 -11.53
C VAL A 194 19.19 -9.75 -11.89
N ASP A 195 20.08 -10.71 -11.66
CA ASP A 195 19.82 -12.13 -11.98
C ASP A 195 18.71 -12.72 -11.09
N ARG A 196 18.74 -12.42 -9.78
CA ARG A 196 17.67 -12.84 -8.86
C ARG A 196 16.35 -12.17 -9.19
N ALA A 197 16.35 -10.86 -9.46
CA ALA A 197 15.15 -10.12 -9.85
C ALA A 197 14.51 -10.70 -11.12
N LYS A 198 15.31 -11.02 -12.14
CA LYS A 198 14.83 -11.67 -13.36
C LYS A 198 14.23 -13.05 -13.09
N LYS A 199 14.89 -13.87 -12.28
CA LYS A 199 14.38 -15.21 -11.92
C LYS A 199 13.05 -15.12 -11.14
N MET A 200 12.96 -14.19 -10.18
CA MET A 200 11.74 -13.91 -9.43
C MET A 200 10.61 -13.47 -10.37
N MET A 201 10.88 -12.50 -11.25
CA MET A 201 9.92 -12.02 -12.24
C MET A 201 9.35 -13.15 -13.10
N GLU A 202 10.21 -13.98 -13.70
CA GLU A 202 9.76 -15.11 -14.53
C GLU A 202 8.97 -16.15 -13.72
N HIS A 203 9.33 -16.35 -12.44
CA HIS A 203 8.60 -17.25 -11.56
C HIS A 203 7.19 -16.73 -11.25
N LEU A 204 7.05 -15.47 -10.83
CA LEU A 204 5.76 -14.85 -10.52
C LEU A 204 4.85 -14.80 -11.75
N LEU A 205 5.38 -14.39 -12.91
CA LEU A 205 4.62 -14.38 -14.16
C LEU A 205 4.11 -15.77 -14.57
N LYS A 206 4.79 -16.84 -14.16
CA LYS A 206 4.32 -18.22 -14.43
C LYS A 206 3.22 -18.65 -13.46
N LEU A 207 3.21 -18.14 -12.23
CA LEU A 207 2.17 -18.43 -11.24
C LEU A 207 0.85 -17.72 -11.57
N GLU A 208 0.93 -16.50 -12.12
CA GLU A 208 -0.21 -15.65 -12.46
C GLU A 208 -0.71 -15.82 -13.92
N ALA A 209 -0.23 -16.85 -14.65
CA ALA A 209 -0.56 -17.09 -16.06
C ALA A 209 -1.80 -17.98 -16.24
#